data_AF-A0A2V6NIA8-F1
#
_entry.id   AF-A0A2V6NIA8-F1
#
_cell.length_a   1.000
_cell.length_b   1.000
_cell.length_c   1.000
_cell.angle_alpha   90.00
_cell.angle_beta   90.00
_cell.angle_gamma   90.00
#
_symmetry.space_group_name_H-M   'P 1'
#
loop_
_entity.id
_entity.type
_entity.pdbx_description
1 polymer ?
#
loop_
_entity_poly.entity_id
_entity_poly.type
_entity_poly.pdbx_seq_one_letter_code
_entity_poly.pdbx_strand_id
1 'polypeptide(L)'
;MALNPVDREVLDTAFGMSSAANEPLNPDAVRSKLGGINEDDFYVSLEIMEGDGLIETSRKLARRPSNFWVTSRGVVKLLDENGQRPAIQ
;
A
#
# COMPACT_ATOMS: atom_id res chain seq x y z
N MET A 1 5.47 14.93 3.41
CA MET A 1 4.26 15.15 2.60
C MET A 1 3.19 14.19 3.06
N ALA A 2 1.92 14.63 3.11
CA ALA A 2 0.79 13.75 3.42
C ALA A 2 0.56 12.75 2.28
N LEU A 3 0.02 11.57 2.59
CA LEU A 3 -0.39 10.64 1.54
C LEU A 3 -1.56 11.21 0.77
N ASN A 4 -1.61 10.98 -0.54
CA ASN A 4 -2.83 11.28 -1.28
C ASN A 4 -3.98 10.36 -0.77
N PRO A 5 -5.26 10.77 -0.87
CA PRO A 5 -6.36 9.99 -0.30
C PRO A 5 -6.45 8.55 -0.85
N VAL A 6 -6.16 8.36 -2.14
CA VAL A 6 -6.23 7.06 -2.81
C VAL A 6 -5.09 6.16 -2.34
N ASP A 7 -3.85 6.66 -2.34
CA ASP A 7 -2.67 5.94 -1.84
C ASP A 7 -2.89 5.52 -0.39
N ARG A 8 -3.45 6.42 0.44
CA ARG A 8 -3.76 6.11 1.84
C ARG A 8 -4.77 4.97 1.93
N GLU A 9 -5.87 5.02 1.19
CA GLU A 9 -6.91 4.01 1.24
C GLU A 9 -6.39 2.64 0.76
N VAL A 10 -5.60 2.63 -0.32
CA VAL A 10 -4.93 1.43 -0.83
C VAL A 10 -3.96 0.87 0.21
N LEU A 11 -3.11 1.71 0.79
CA LEU A 11 -2.11 1.31 1.78
C LEU A 11 -2.76 0.80 3.07
N ASP A 12 -3.83 1.45 3.53
CA ASP A 12 -4.59 1.06 4.72
C ASP A 12 -5.30 -0.28 4.52
N THR A 13 -5.94 -0.47 3.35
CA THR A 13 -6.59 -1.75 3.00
C THR A 13 -5.57 -2.87 2.87
N ALA A 14 -4.44 -2.61 2.21
CA ALA A 14 -3.35 -3.57 2.10
C ALA A 14 -2.81 -3.94 3.49
N PHE A 15 -2.55 -2.94 4.34
CA PHE A 15 -2.09 -3.16 5.72
C PHE A 15 -3.09 -3.97 6.55
N GLY A 16 -4.39 -3.67 6.46
CA GLY A 16 -5.44 -4.42 7.14
C GLY A 16 -5.69 -5.84 6.59
N MET A 17 -5.19 -6.15 5.39
CA MET A 17 -5.18 -7.51 4.83
C MET A 17 -3.88 -8.26 5.13
N SER A 18 -2.82 -7.55 5.49
CA SER A 18 -1.52 -8.10 5.87
C SER A 18 -1.55 -8.52 7.34
N SER A 19 -1.17 -9.77 7.62
CA SER A 19 -0.93 -10.24 8.98
C SER A 19 0.43 -9.78 9.52
N ALA A 20 1.39 -9.48 8.62
CA ALA A 20 2.71 -8.94 8.95
C ALA A 20 3.26 -8.00 7.87
N ALA A 21 4.26 -7.19 8.20
CA ALA A 21 5.01 -6.41 7.21
C ALA A 21 5.77 -7.36 6.26
N ASN A 22 5.91 -6.95 4.99
CA ASN A 22 6.50 -7.76 3.91
C ASN A 22 5.74 -9.05 3.56
N GLU A 23 4.48 -9.19 3.96
CA GLU A 23 3.63 -10.28 3.49
C GLU A 23 3.12 -10.01 2.08
N PRO A 24 3.28 -10.96 1.13
CA PRO A 24 2.84 -10.76 -0.25
C PRO A 24 1.30 -10.78 -0.34
N LEU A 25 0.75 -9.69 -0.87
CA LEU A 25 -0.66 -9.49 -1.15
C LEU A 25 -0.93 -9.55 -2.65
N ASN A 26 -2.07 -10.14 -3.01
CA ASN A 26 -2.58 -10.12 -4.37
C ASN A 26 -3.23 -8.74 -4.66
N PRO A 27 -2.77 -7.98 -5.67
CA PRO A 27 -3.33 -6.67 -6.00
C PRO A 27 -4.83 -6.70 -6.33
N ASP A 28 -5.29 -7.72 -7.06
CA ASP A 28 -6.71 -7.84 -7.43
C ASP A 28 -7.59 -8.09 -6.21
N ALA A 29 -7.09 -8.83 -5.22
CA ALA A 29 -7.80 -9.06 -3.96
C ALA A 29 -7.94 -7.78 -3.13
N VAL A 30 -6.87 -6.97 -3.06
CA VAL A 30 -6.88 -5.68 -2.37
C VAL A 30 -7.83 -4.71 -3.07
N ARG A 31 -7.75 -4.61 -4.40
CA ARG A 31 -8.66 -3.79 -5.21
C ARG A 31 -10.12 -4.20 -5.03
N SER A 32 -10.40 -5.51 -5.03
CA SER A 32 -11.76 -6.02 -4.82
C SER A 32 -12.31 -5.65 -3.44
N LYS A 33 -11.44 -5.51 -2.42
CA LYS A 33 -11.85 -5.14 -1.06
C LYS A 33 -12.07 -3.63 -0.89
N LEU A 34 -11.28 -2.81 -1.57
CA LEU A 34 -11.48 -1.35 -1.64
C LEU A 34 -12.88 -1.04 -2.17
N GLY A 35 -13.23 -1.62 -3.32
CA GLY A 35 -14.48 -1.32 -4.01
C GLY A 35 -14.50 0.10 -4.59
N GLY A 36 -14.99 0.26 -5.82
CA GLY A 36 -15.19 1.60 -6.40
C GLY A 36 -13.94 2.33 -6.92
N ILE A 37 -12.73 1.80 -6.70
CA ILE A 37 -11.51 2.30 -7.35
C ILE A 37 -11.35 1.73 -8.77
N ASN A 38 -11.03 2.60 -9.73
CA ASN A 38 -10.68 2.17 -11.07
C ASN A 38 -9.38 1.35 -11.06
N GLU A 39 -9.28 0.38 -11.96
CA GLU A 39 -8.10 -0.45 -12.11
C GLU A 39 -6.84 0.36 -12.41
N ASP A 40 -6.93 1.31 -13.34
CA ASP A 40 -5.80 2.15 -13.71
C ASP A 40 -5.34 3.03 -12.54
N ASP A 41 -6.27 3.66 -11.82
CA ASP A 41 -5.95 4.50 -10.66
C ASP A 41 -5.30 3.68 -9.53
N PHE A 42 -5.77 2.45 -9.33
CA PHE A 42 -5.18 1.52 -8.37
C PHE A 42 -3.73 1.17 -8.74
N TYR A 43 -3.47 0.77 -9.99
CA TYR A 43 -2.11 0.41 -10.41
C TYR A 43 -1.17 1.62 -10.47
N VAL A 44 -1.67 2.82 -10.84
CA VAL A 44 -0.90 4.08 -10.73
C VAL A 44 -0.53 4.37 -9.28
N SER A 45 -1.45 4.17 -8.34
CA SER A 45 -1.17 4.35 -6.91
C SER A 45 -0.10 3.38 -6.43
N LEU A 46 -0.12 2.12 -6.88
CA LEU A 46 0.94 1.16 -6.58
C LEU A 46 2.31 1.61 -7.12
N GLU A 47 2.38 2.12 -8.36
CA GLU A 47 3.63 2.63 -8.95
C GLU A 47 4.19 3.82 -8.15
N ILE A 48 3.34 4.76 -7.74
CA ILE A 48 3.73 5.92 -6.91
C ILE A 48 4.26 5.46 -5.56
N MET A 49 3.51 4.60 -4.87
CA MET A 49 3.88 4.10 -3.55
C MET A 49 5.15 3.22 -3.56
N GLU A 50 5.39 2.48 -4.65
CA GLU A 50 6.66 1.75 -4.85
C GLU A 50 7.81 2.73 -5.07
N GLY A 51 7.61 3.79 -5.86
CA GLY A 51 8.58 4.87 -6.05
C GLY A 51 8.95 5.58 -4.74
N ASP A 52 7.98 5.75 -3.85
CA ASP A 52 8.16 6.32 -2.51
C ASP A 52 8.73 5.32 -1.48
N GLY A 53 8.88 4.05 -1.86
CA GLY A 53 9.37 2.98 -0.99
C GLY A 53 8.42 2.64 0.15
N LEU A 54 7.11 2.87 -0.03
CA LEU A 54 6.07 2.49 0.92
C LEU A 54 5.64 1.05 0.72
N ILE A 55 5.61 0.60 -0.53
CA ILE A 55 5.41 -0.80 -0.90
C ILE A 55 6.58 -1.30 -1.75
N GLU A 56 6.64 -2.60 -1.95
CA GLU A 56 7.46 -3.22 -2.99
C GLU A 56 6.61 -4.20 -3.78
N THR A 57 6.91 -4.35 -5.06
CA THR A 57 6.24 -5.30 -5.94
C THR A 57 7.14 -6.48 -6.29
N SER A 58 6.50 -7.63 -6.55
CA SER A 58 7.17 -8.85 -7.02
C SER A 58 7.92 -8.69 -8.35
N ARG A 59 7.69 -7.62 -9.11
CA ARG A 59 8.42 -7.32 -10.35
C ARG A 59 8.29 -5.83 -10.73
N LYS A 60 9.39 -5.07 -10.61
CA LYS A 60 9.51 -3.64 -10.97
C LYS A 60 9.18 -3.25 -12.43
N LEU A 61 8.85 -4.21 -13.31
CA LEU A 61 8.75 -4.01 -14.77
C LEU A 61 7.38 -4.37 -15.36
N ALA A 62 6.41 -4.78 -14.53
CA ALA A 62 5.07 -5.08 -15.01
C ALA A 62 4.07 -4.05 -14.49
N ARG A 63 3.30 -3.44 -15.40
CA ARG A 63 2.13 -2.60 -15.07
C ARG A 63 1.13 -3.28 -14.13
N ARG A 64 1.20 -4.62 -14.02
CA ARG A 64 0.41 -5.43 -13.09
C ARG A 64 1.34 -6.42 -12.40
N PRO A 65 1.84 -6.11 -11.19
CA PRO A 65 2.61 -7.07 -10.42
C PRO A 65 1.72 -8.25 -10.01
N SER A 66 2.30 -9.43 -9.85
CA SER A 66 1.52 -10.59 -9.37
C SER A 66 1.19 -10.46 -7.88
N ASN A 67 2.17 -9.98 -7.11
CA ASN A 67 2.05 -9.66 -5.69
C ASN A 67 2.76 -8.35 -5.37
N PHE A 68 2.38 -7.71 -4.27
CA PHE A 68 3.07 -6.59 -3.65
C PHE A 68 3.02 -6.72 -2.13
N TRP A 69 3.84 -5.99 -1.39
CA TRP A 69 3.79 -5.98 0.08
C TRP A 69 4.05 -4.59 0.64
N VAL A 70 3.46 -4.34 1.81
CA VAL A 70 3.72 -3.11 2.55
C VAL A 70 5.07 -3.23 3.26
N THR A 71 5.96 -2.29 3.00
CA THR A 71 7.27 -2.23 3.65
C THR A 71 7.13 -1.71 5.08
N SER A 72 8.17 -1.89 5.91
CA SER A 72 8.21 -1.27 7.24
C SER A 72 8.07 0.25 7.17
N ARG A 73 8.60 0.90 6.13
CA ARG A 73 8.44 2.35 5.93
C ARG A 73 6.99 2.71 5.61
N GLY A 74 6.32 1.91 4.78
CA GLY A 74 4.89 2.07 4.48
C GLY A 74 4.02 1.98 5.73
N VAL A 75 4.27 0.98 6.59
CA VAL A 75 3.56 0.85 7.88
C VAL A 75 3.78 2.08 8.77
N VAL A 76 5.03 2.50 8.94
CA VAL A 76 5.36 3.67 9.77
C VAL A 76 4.67 4.93 9.23
N LYS A 77 4.70 5.11 7.91
CA LYS A 77 4.07 6.25 7.25
C LYS A 77 2.56 6.25 7.44
N LEU A 78 1.91 5.10 7.30
CA LEU A 78 0.47 4.97 7.53
C LEU A 78 0.09 5.28 8.98
N LEU A 79 0.85 4.75 9.96
CA LEU A 79 0.62 5.04 11.38
C LEU A 79 0.81 6.52 11.72
N ASP A 80 1.77 7.19 11.09
CA ASP A 80 1.93 8.65 11.19
C ASP A 80 0.71 9.41 10.68
N GLU A 81 0.20 9.06 9.50
CA GLU A 81 -0.97 9.72 8.89
C GLU A 81 -2.28 9.42 9.65
N ASN A 82 -2.34 8.29 10.35
CA ASN A 82 -3.47 7.93 11.22
C ASN A 82 -3.35 8.53 12.63
N GLY A 83 -2.25 9.21 12.97
CA GLY A 83 -1.99 9.72 14.33
C GLY A 83 -1.82 8.62 15.37
N GLN A 84 -1.48 7.40 14.92
CA GLN A 84 -1.39 6.18 15.73
C GLN A 84 0.06 5.77 16.01
N ARG A 85 1.04 6.61 15.71
CA ARG A 85 2.41 6.33 16.12
C ARG A 85 2.42 6.15 17.65
N PRO A 86 2.82 4.99 18.19
CA PRO A 86 3.07 4.90 19.62
C PRO A 86 4.14 5.94 19.93
N ALA A 87 3.86 6.83 20.86
CA ALA A 87 4.88 7.69 21.42
C ALA A 87 5.91 6.75 22.05
N ILE A 88 7.00 6.50 21.35
CA ILE A 88 8.14 5.82 21.93
C ILE A 88 8.74 6.86 22.88
N GLN A 89 8.43 6.72 24.18
CA GLN A 89 9.09 7.43 25.27
C GLN A 89 10.46 6.82 25.55
#